data_AF-A0A960XF52-F1
#
_entry.id   AF-A0A960XF52-F1
#
_cell.length_a   1.000
_cell.length_b   1.000
_cell.length_c   1.000
_cell.angle_alpha   90.00
_cell.angle_beta   90.00
_cell.angle_gamma   90.00
#
_symmetry.space_group_name_H-M   'P 1'
#
loop_
_entity.id
_entity.type
_entity.pdbx_description
1 polymer ?
#
loop_
_entity_poly.entity_id
_entity_poly.type
_entity_poly.pdbx_seq_one_letter_code
_entity_poly.pdbx_strand_id
1 'polypeptide(L)'
;EMQTGEGKTLTAVLPLYLNALTGKPVHLVTVNDYLAERDCELVGTILRWLGLTTGALTNDVPIENRKDTYLCDVVYGTSSEFGFDYLRDNSMAMSTNDQVQRGHYFAIIDEVDSILIDEARTPLIISGPVPDSRQMYDELKEGVSELVRRQRDLCNRFASDARKTLDQINPDVKKDKKQEEAEQEAYRKLWLVGKGTPQNKILKRAKEDPDIRVAIDKWDLHYHAEQNKEERSEALAELYIIVDERGNEYELTDKGIAAWQTYTGGIGTAEDFIMMDLSHEYIKIDENSDLDEEAKMARKLAIREEDQKRKERAHNLRQLLRAHLLMEKDVDYIVHEGKIIIIDENTGRPQPGRRFSDGLHQAIEAKEGVEIQKETQTYATITLQNYFRMYDKLSGMTGTASTEAQEFKEIYKLDVLEIPTHRPCRRKMEHDEIYMSEREKYHAILKEVREIHGQGRPIL
;
A
#
# COMPACT_ATOMS: atom_id res chain seq x y z
N GLU A 1 -25.98 -7.68 -24.83
CA GLU A 1 -26.01 -6.21 -24.88
C GLU A 1 -27.41 -5.72 -25.20
N MET A 2 -27.94 -4.81 -24.39
CA MET A 2 -29.20 -4.11 -24.61
C MET A 2 -28.97 -2.62 -24.40
N GLN A 3 -29.34 -1.80 -25.39
CA GLN A 3 -29.14 -0.35 -25.32
C GLN A 3 -29.90 0.28 -24.14
N THR A 4 -29.40 1.40 -23.64
CA THR A 4 -30.00 2.12 -22.51
C THR A 4 -31.44 2.51 -22.83
N GLY A 5 -32.36 2.20 -21.91
CA GLY A 5 -33.80 2.46 -22.08
C GLY A 5 -34.61 1.31 -22.68
N GLU A 6 -33.98 0.21 -23.10
CA GLU A 6 -34.67 -1.00 -23.60
C GLU A 6 -35.25 -1.89 -22.47
N GLY A 7 -35.11 -1.48 -21.20
CA GLY A 7 -35.72 -2.17 -20.06
C GLY A 7 -34.88 -3.30 -19.46
N LYS A 8 -33.55 -3.13 -19.37
CA LYS A 8 -32.60 -4.10 -18.78
C LYS A 8 -33.11 -4.73 -17.47
N THR A 9 -33.49 -3.89 -16.50
CA THR A 9 -33.98 -4.32 -15.18
C THR A 9 -35.23 -5.20 -15.27
N LEU A 10 -36.18 -4.86 -16.16
CA LEU A 10 -37.40 -5.66 -16.32
C LEU A 10 -37.11 -6.99 -17.03
N THR A 11 -36.22 -6.98 -18.02
CA THR A 11 -35.79 -8.19 -18.73
C THR A 11 -35.14 -9.20 -17.79
N ALA A 12 -34.39 -8.73 -16.77
CA ALA A 12 -33.74 -9.59 -15.79
C ALA A 12 -34.73 -10.47 -14.99
N VAL A 13 -35.99 -10.05 -14.81
CA VAL A 13 -37.01 -10.83 -14.10
C VAL A 13 -37.17 -12.24 -14.66
N LEU A 14 -37.14 -12.37 -15.98
CA LEU A 14 -37.42 -13.62 -16.67
C LEU A 14 -36.40 -14.72 -16.32
N PRO A 15 -35.08 -14.52 -16.52
CA PRO A 15 -34.07 -15.48 -16.09
C PRO A 15 -33.95 -15.60 -14.56
N LEU A 16 -34.19 -14.53 -13.79
CA LEU A 16 -34.20 -14.61 -12.32
C LEU A 16 -35.29 -15.57 -11.85
N TYR A 17 -36.53 -15.37 -12.29
CA TYR A 17 -37.67 -16.23 -11.95
C TYR A 17 -37.40 -17.69 -12.34
N LEU A 18 -36.98 -17.94 -13.58
CA LEU A 18 -36.75 -19.30 -14.08
C LEU A 18 -35.71 -20.06 -13.26
N ASN A 19 -34.58 -19.42 -12.91
CA ASN A 19 -33.53 -20.09 -12.15
C ASN A 19 -33.88 -20.19 -10.65
N ALA A 20 -34.64 -19.25 -10.10
CA ALA A 20 -35.09 -19.28 -8.72
C ALA A 20 -36.02 -20.48 -8.42
N LEU A 21 -36.77 -20.97 -9.42
CA LEU A 21 -37.61 -22.18 -9.28
C LEU A 21 -36.82 -23.45 -8.90
N THR A 22 -35.49 -23.44 -9.05
CA THR A 22 -34.64 -24.57 -8.63
C THR A 22 -34.43 -24.64 -7.11
N GLY A 23 -34.79 -23.58 -6.36
CA GLY A 23 -34.52 -23.44 -4.92
C GLY A 23 -33.04 -23.23 -4.59
N LYS A 24 -32.19 -23.04 -5.60
CA LYS A 24 -30.76 -22.71 -5.47
C LYS A 24 -30.57 -21.18 -5.45
N PRO A 25 -29.45 -20.67 -4.88
CA PRO A 25 -29.24 -19.22 -4.75
C PRO A 25 -29.14 -18.51 -6.10
N VAL A 26 -29.91 -17.43 -6.27
CA VAL A 26 -29.87 -16.56 -7.45
C VAL A 26 -29.54 -15.14 -7.04
N HIS A 27 -28.50 -14.56 -7.63
CA HIS A 27 -28.02 -13.22 -7.29
C HIS A 27 -28.15 -12.26 -8.47
N LEU A 28 -28.70 -11.06 -8.23
CA LEU A 28 -28.62 -9.92 -9.13
C LEU A 28 -27.60 -8.92 -8.58
N VAL A 29 -26.53 -8.69 -9.32
CA VAL A 29 -25.45 -7.78 -8.94
C VAL A 29 -25.64 -6.45 -9.65
N THR A 30 -25.55 -5.35 -8.89
CA THR A 30 -25.63 -3.97 -9.39
C THR A 30 -24.40 -3.17 -8.96
N VAL A 31 -24.24 -1.97 -9.51
CA VAL A 31 -23.08 -1.10 -9.26
C VAL A 31 -23.09 -0.46 -7.87
N ASN A 32 -24.27 -0.25 -7.27
CA ASN A 32 -24.38 0.38 -5.95
C ASN A 32 -25.63 -0.06 -5.17
N ASP A 33 -25.59 0.12 -3.85
CA ASP A 33 -26.64 -0.29 -2.93
C ASP A 33 -28.01 0.33 -3.25
N TYR A 34 -28.03 1.60 -3.69
CA TYR A 34 -29.28 2.27 -4.06
C TYR A 34 -29.99 1.57 -5.23
N LEU A 35 -29.23 1.15 -6.26
CA LEU A 35 -29.80 0.40 -7.38
C LEU A 35 -30.27 -0.99 -6.93
N ALA A 36 -29.50 -1.68 -6.10
CA ALA A 36 -29.88 -2.98 -5.53
C ALA A 36 -31.22 -2.90 -4.76
N GLU A 37 -31.35 -1.92 -3.87
CA GLU A 37 -32.55 -1.70 -3.07
C GLU A 37 -33.74 -1.30 -3.94
N ARG A 38 -33.56 -0.31 -4.81
CA ARG A 38 -34.60 0.15 -5.75
C ARG A 38 -35.13 -0.99 -6.62
N ASP A 39 -34.24 -1.81 -7.18
CA ASP A 39 -34.63 -2.88 -8.09
C ASP A 39 -35.26 -4.07 -7.34
N CYS A 40 -34.79 -4.36 -6.13
CA CYS A 40 -35.43 -5.32 -5.23
C CYS A 40 -36.85 -4.88 -4.86
N GLU A 41 -37.09 -3.60 -4.60
CA GLU A 41 -38.42 -3.08 -4.31
C GLU A 41 -39.33 -3.09 -5.54
N LEU A 42 -38.91 -2.44 -6.63
CA LEU A 42 -39.73 -2.25 -7.82
C LEU A 42 -39.94 -3.56 -8.57
N VAL A 43 -38.84 -4.17 -9.02
CA VAL A 43 -38.87 -5.32 -9.90
C VAL A 43 -39.06 -6.61 -9.12
N GLY A 44 -38.54 -6.69 -7.90
CA GLY A 44 -38.82 -7.78 -6.98
C GLY A 44 -40.30 -7.89 -6.59
N THR A 45 -41.13 -6.84 -6.74
CA THR A 45 -42.59 -6.95 -6.55
C THR A 45 -43.21 -7.98 -7.50
N ILE A 46 -42.71 -8.09 -8.73
CA ILE A 46 -43.19 -9.09 -9.70
C ILE A 46 -42.85 -10.51 -9.21
N LEU A 47 -41.61 -10.71 -8.75
CA LEU A 47 -41.17 -12.00 -8.22
C LEU A 47 -41.94 -12.40 -6.97
N ARG A 48 -42.19 -11.45 -6.05
CA ARG A 48 -43.02 -11.65 -4.85
C ARG A 48 -44.46 -11.98 -5.18
N TRP A 49 -45.04 -11.30 -6.18
CA TRP A 49 -46.38 -11.61 -6.65
C TRP A 49 -46.47 -13.04 -7.24
N LEU A 50 -45.41 -13.53 -7.88
CA LEU A 50 -45.29 -14.90 -8.37
C LEU A 50 -44.95 -15.94 -7.27
N GLY A 51 -44.84 -15.52 -6.01
CA GLY A 51 -44.63 -16.40 -4.86
C GLY A 51 -43.17 -16.64 -4.47
N LEU A 52 -42.21 -15.92 -5.07
CA LEU A 52 -40.81 -15.97 -4.66
C LEU A 52 -40.49 -14.93 -3.58
N THR A 53 -39.42 -15.18 -2.82
CA THR A 53 -38.86 -14.24 -1.85
C THR A 53 -37.70 -13.47 -2.45
N THR A 54 -37.57 -12.19 -2.08
CA THR A 54 -36.51 -11.31 -2.58
C THR A 54 -35.86 -10.54 -1.43
N GLY A 55 -34.54 -10.45 -1.41
CA GLY A 55 -33.79 -9.68 -0.41
C GLY A 55 -32.84 -8.68 -1.05
N ALA A 56 -32.65 -7.52 -0.41
CA ALA A 56 -31.61 -6.56 -0.78
C ALA A 56 -30.45 -6.68 0.23
N LEU A 57 -29.25 -6.88 -0.28
CA LEU A 57 -27.99 -6.92 0.46
C LEU A 57 -27.30 -5.56 0.27
N THR A 58 -27.53 -4.66 1.22
CA THR A 58 -26.87 -3.35 1.31
C THR A 58 -25.90 -3.34 2.49
N ASN A 59 -25.01 -2.35 2.52
CA ASN A 59 -24.06 -2.16 3.60
C ASN A 59 -24.75 -1.96 4.97
N ASP A 60 -25.96 -1.40 4.98
CA ASP A 60 -26.75 -1.16 6.20
C ASP A 60 -27.31 -2.45 6.83
N VAL A 61 -27.31 -3.58 6.10
CA VAL A 61 -27.80 -4.86 6.64
C VAL A 61 -26.80 -5.42 7.66
N PRO A 62 -27.18 -5.55 8.94
CA PRO A 62 -26.31 -6.14 9.96
C PRO A 62 -25.96 -7.57 9.61
N ILE A 63 -24.74 -8.00 9.96
CA ILE A 63 -24.22 -9.35 9.64
C ILE A 63 -25.17 -10.46 10.11
N GLU A 64 -25.77 -10.30 11.28
CA GLU A 64 -26.74 -11.25 11.86
C GLU A 64 -27.96 -11.48 10.95
N ASN A 65 -28.39 -10.44 10.21
CA ASN A 65 -29.55 -10.48 9.33
C ASN A 65 -29.18 -10.89 7.89
N ARG A 66 -27.90 -10.88 7.51
CA ARG A 66 -27.47 -11.22 6.14
C ARG A 66 -27.84 -12.65 5.79
N LYS A 67 -27.80 -13.56 6.75
CA LYS A 67 -28.23 -14.95 6.56
C LYS A 67 -29.69 -15.05 6.12
N ASP A 68 -30.57 -14.24 6.70
CA ASP A 68 -31.98 -14.18 6.30
C ASP A 68 -32.15 -13.59 4.90
N THR A 69 -31.35 -12.59 4.53
CA THR A 69 -31.31 -12.06 3.17
C THR A 69 -30.90 -13.13 2.16
N TYR A 70 -29.84 -13.90 2.43
CA TYR A 70 -29.39 -15.00 1.58
C TYR A 70 -30.36 -16.20 1.55
N LEU A 71 -31.27 -16.32 2.52
CA LEU A 71 -32.32 -17.34 2.48
C LEU A 71 -33.41 -17.05 1.44
N CYS A 72 -33.50 -15.81 0.95
CA CYS A 72 -34.42 -15.46 -0.13
C CYS A 72 -34.08 -16.19 -1.44
N ASP A 73 -35.09 -16.39 -2.29
CA ASP A 73 -34.92 -17.05 -3.59
C ASP A 73 -34.08 -16.20 -4.56
N VAL A 74 -34.22 -14.88 -4.50
CA VAL A 74 -33.42 -13.92 -5.28
C VAL A 74 -32.84 -12.84 -4.38
N VAL A 75 -31.53 -12.64 -4.44
CA VAL A 75 -30.81 -11.61 -3.67
C VAL A 75 -30.25 -10.54 -4.61
N TYR A 76 -30.57 -9.28 -4.32
CA TYR A 76 -30.05 -8.10 -4.99
C TYR A 76 -28.91 -7.54 -4.16
N GLY A 77 -27.79 -7.15 -4.77
CA GLY A 77 -26.67 -6.58 -4.02
C GLY A 77 -25.58 -6.04 -4.92
N THR A 78 -24.46 -5.63 -4.33
CA THR A 78 -23.28 -5.16 -5.08
C THR A 78 -22.18 -6.21 -5.15
N SER A 79 -21.29 -6.07 -6.13
CA SER A 79 -20.11 -6.93 -6.31
C SER A 79 -19.29 -7.04 -5.03
N SER A 80 -19.12 -5.89 -4.35
CA SER A 80 -18.37 -5.76 -3.11
C SER A 80 -19.04 -6.50 -1.94
N GLU A 81 -20.34 -6.31 -1.72
CA GLU A 81 -21.03 -6.96 -0.60
C GLU A 81 -21.02 -8.48 -0.71
N PHE A 82 -21.32 -9.02 -1.90
CA PHE A 82 -21.22 -10.46 -2.17
C PHE A 82 -19.80 -11.00 -1.98
N GLY A 83 -18.79 -10.27 -2.47
CA GLY A 83 -17.40 -10.70 -2.35
C GLY A 83 -16.87 -10.64 -0.90
N PHE A 84 -17.25 -9.61 -0.13
CA PHE A 84 -16.85 -9.50 1.28
C PHE A 84 -17.53 -10.53 2.17
N ASP A 85 -18.81 -10.84 1.94
CA ASP A 85 -19.47 -11.95 2.65
C ASP A 85 -18.81 -13.29 2.35
N TYR A 86 -18.38 -13.52 1.09
CA TYR A 86 -17.60 -14.70 0.76
C TYR A 86 -16.26 -14.74 1.51
N LEU A 87 -15.53 -13.63 1.59
CA LEU A 87 -14.29 -13.56 2.35
C LEU A 87 -14.54 -13.82 3.84
N ARG A 88 -15.59 -13.24 4.43
CA ARG A 88 -15.97 -13.46 5.84
C ARG A 88 -16.30 -14.93 6.11
N ASP A 89 -17.10 -15.56 5.24
CA ASP A 89 -17.51 -16.96 5.36
C ASP A 89 -16.33 -17.94 5.30
N ASN A 90 -15.24 -17.58 4.62
CA ASN A 90 -14.06 -18.45 4.44
C ASN A 90 -12.88 -18.13 5.36
N SER A 91 -12.82 -16.93 5.96
CA SER A 91 -11.67 -16.49 6.77
C SER A 91 -12.01 -16.17 8.22
N MET A 92 -13.26 -15.84 8.54
CA MET A 92 -13.67 -15.38 9.87
C MET A 92 -14.71 -16.30 10.53
N ALA A 93 -15.52 -17.01 9.74
CA ALA A 93 -16.49 -17.97 10.27
C ALA A 93 -15.78 -19.15 10.95
N MET A 94 -16.14 -19.44 12.20
CA MET A 94 -15.55 -20.54 12.99
C MET A 94 -16.31 -21.86 12.78
N SER A 95 -17.56 -21.78 12.34
CA SER A 95 -18.42 -22.93 12.06
C SER A 95 -19.27 -22.70 10.80
N THR A 96 -19.79 -23.77 10.23
CA THR A 96 -20.74 -23.69 9.10
C THR A 96 -22.03 -22.95 9.44
N ASN A 97 -22.37 -22.82 10.72
CA ASN A 97 -23.55 -22.07 11.15
C ASN A 97 -23.33 -20.55 11.10
N ASP A 98 -22.08 -20.11 11.14
CA ASP A 98 -21.72 -18.68 11.08
C ASP A 98 -21.65 -18.16 9.64
N GLN A 99 -21.66 -19.07 8.66
CA GLN A 99 -21.68 -18.71 7.23
C GLN A 99 -23.04 -18.15 6.82
N VAL A 100 -23.01 -17.06 6.06
CA VAL A 100 -24.22 -16.36 5.59
C VAL A 100 -24.62 -16.79 4.18
N GLN A 101 -23.66 -17.11 3.30
CA GLN A 101 -23.95 -17.47 1.91
C GLN A 101 -24.40 -18.93 1.78
N ARG A 102 -25.15 -19.21 0.70
CA ARG A 102 -25.70 -20.56 0.38
C ARG A 102 -25.07 -21.18 -0.87
N GLY A 103 -23.90 -20.70 -1.28
CA GLY A 103 -23.19 -21.11 -2.49
C GLY A 103 -23.42 -20.20 -3.70
N HIS A 104 -22.83 -20.56 -4.84
CA HIS A 104 -22.76 -19.72 -6.04
C HIS A 104 -23.40 -20.46 -7.23
N TYR A 105 -24.72 -20.35 -7.40
CA TYR A 105 -25.42 -21.06 -8.48
C TYR A 105 -25.63 -20.20 -9.72
N PHE A 106 -26.38 -19.10 -9.61
CA PHE A 106 -26.65 -18.23 -10.75
C PHE A 106 -26.49 -16.76 -10.40
N ALA A 107 -25.71 -16.03 -11.20
CA ALA A 107 -25.58 -14.58 -11.10
C ALA A 107 -25.94 -13.88 -12.42
N ILE A 108 -26.67 -12.78 -12.31
CA ILE A 108 -26.83 -11.79 -13.37
C ILE A 108 -26.14 -10.51 -12.90
N ILE A 109 -25.23 -9.98 -13.71
CA ILE A 109 -24.51 -8.74 -13.42
C ILE A 109 -25.08 -7.61 -14.29
N ASP A 110 -25.64 -6.59 -13.65
CA ASP A 110 -26.02 -5.33 -14.32
C ASP A 110 -24.78 -4.44 -14.49
N GLU A 111 -24.71 -3.74 -15.62
CA GLU A 111 -23.51 -3.03 -16.10
C GLU A 111 -22.23 -3.89 -15.98
N VAL A 112 -22.31 -5.07 -16.60
CA VAL A 112 -21.27 -6.12 -16.53
C VAL A 112 -19.89 -5.65 -16.97
N ASP A 113 -19.79 -4.70 -17.89
CA ASP A 113 -18.54 -4.05 -18.30
C ASP A 113 -17.93 -3.24 -17.17
N SER A 114 -18.71 -2.41 -16.49
CA SER A 114 -18.21 -1.65 -15.33
C SER A 114 -17.73 -2.57 -14.19
N ILE A 115 -18.45 -3.66 -13.90
CA ILE A 115 -18.12 -4.53 -12.76
C ILE A 115 -16.99 -5.53 -13.09
N LEU A 116 -17.08 -6.24 -14.22
CA LEU A 116 -16.15 -7.33 -14.53
C LEU A 116 -14.87 -6.88 -15.25
N ILE A 117 -14.83 -5.66 -15.78
CA ILE A 117 -13.66 -5.09 -16.46
C ILE A 117 -13.09 -3.95 -15.60
N ASP A 118 -13.86 -2.89 -15.35
CA ASP A 118 -13.33 -1.70 -14.70
C ASP A 118 -13.01 -1.90 -13.22
N GLU A 119 -13.96 -2.43 -12.43
CA GLU A 119 -13.80 -2.69 -10.99
C GLU A 119 -12.91 -3.91 -10.71
N ALA A 120 -12.90 -4.90 -11.61
CA ALA A 120 -12.20 -6.16 -11.41
C ALA A 120 -10.66 -6.04 -11.31
N ARG A 121 -10.10 -4.86 -11.62
CA ARG A 121 -8.69 -4.53 -11.45
C ARG A 121 -8.24 -4.47 -9.99
N THR A 122 -9.15 -4.21 -9.06
CA THR A 122 -8.82 -4.08 -7.64
C THR A 122 -9.34 -5.31 -6.88
N PRO A 123 -8.47 -6.08 -6.19
CA PRO A 123 -8.93 -7.20 -5.38
C PRO A 123 -9.71 -6.72 -4.15
N LEU A 124 -10.65 -7.53 -3.70
CA LEU A 124 -11.30 -7.37 -2.39
C LEU A 124 -10.40 -7.94 -1.31
N ILE A 125 -10.16 -7.16 -0.26
CA ILE A 125 -9.20 -7.49 0.81
C ILE A 125 -9.84 -7.24 2.16
N ILE A 126 -9.82 -8.25 3.04
CA ILE A 126 -10.09 -8.07 4.48
C ILE A 126 -8.75 -7.98 5.19
N SER A 127 -8.51 -6.83 5.81
CA SER A 127 -7.38 -6.60 6.70
C SER A 127 -7.87 -6.38 8.12
N GLY A 128 -7.12 -6.83 9.11
CA GLY A 128 -7.44 -6.58 10.51
C GLY A 128 -6.20 -6.47 11.39
N PRO A 129 -6.38 -6.07 12.66
CA PRO A 129 -5.27 -5.75 13.55
C PRO A 129 -4.47 -7.00 13.92
N VAL A 130 -3.15 -6.90 13.86
CA VAL A 130 -2.25 -7.96 14.35
C VAL A 130 -2.37 -8.07 15.88
N PRO A 131 -2.65 -9.25 16.46
CA PRO A 131 -2.85 -9.42 17.90
C PRO A 131 -1.63 -9.06 18.76
N ASP A 132 -0.43 -9.30 18.24
CA ASP A 132 0.85 -9.23 18.98
C ASP A 132 1.88 -8.35 18.27
N SER A 133 1.53 -7.14 17.85
CA SER A 133 2.57 -6.14 17.59
C SER A 133 2.94 -5.46 18.91
N ARG A 134 3.85 -6.06 19.69
CA ARG A 134 4.55 -5.32 20.76
C ARG A 134 5.49 -4.33 20.09
N GLN A 135 4.93 -3.23 19.62
CA GLN A 135 5.69 -2.17 19.02
C GLN A 135 6.50 -1.48 20.11
N MET A 136 7.80 -1.71 20.10
CA MET A 136 8.74 -1.16 21.09
C MET A 136 9.17 0.27 20.71
N TYR A 137 8.37 0.95 19.89
CA TYR A 137 8.73 2.26 19.37
C TYR A 137 8.85 3.31 20.48
N ASP A 138 7.99 3.27 21.50
CA ASP A 138 8.04 4.20 22.62
C ASP A 138 9.34 4.08 23.43
N GLU A 139 9.85 2.85 23.61
CA GLU A 139 11.11 2.59 24.32
C GLU A 139 12.34 2.99 23.49
N LEU A 140 12.29 2.77 22.16
CA LEU A 140 13.44 2.96 21.27
C LEU A 140 13.56 4.39 20.73
N LYS A 141 12.46 5.14 20.62
CA LYS A 141 12.38 6.44 19.94
C LYS A 141 13.40 7.45 20.47
N GLU A 142 13.52 7.58 21.79
CA GLU A 142 14.42 8.59 22.39
C GLU A 142 15.89 8.30 22.05
N GLY A 143 16.32 7.04 22.19
CA GLY A 143 17.68 6.61 21.86
C GLY A 143 18.01 6.82 20.37
N VAL A 144 17.08 6.47 19.48
CA VAL A 144 17.27 6.64 18.03
C VAL A 144 17.34 8.12 17.66
N SER A 145 16.46 8.93 18.23
CA SER A 145 16.43 10.37 17.97
C SER A 145 17.75 11.04 18.39
N GLU A 146 18.31 10.69 19.55
CA GLU A 146 19.61 11.22 19.98
C GLU A 146 20.75 10.74 19.07
N LEU A 147 20.80 9.45 18.72
CA LEU A 147 21.84 8.90 17.85
C LEU A 147 21.83 9.57 16.46
N VAL A 148 20.65 9.71 15.85
CA VAL A 148 20.49 10.37 14.54
C VAL A 148 20.82 11.86 14.65
N ARG A 149 20.48 12.53 15.76
CA ARG A 149 20.87 13.93 15.98
C ARG A 149 22.40 14.08 15.98
N ARG A 150 23.11 13.21 16.70
CA ARG A 150 24.59 13.21 16.74
C ARG A 150 25.21 12.94 15.38
N GLN A 151 24.65 11.98 14.64
CA GLN A 151 25.04 11.69 13.27
C GLN A 151 24.87 12.94 12.38
N ARG A 152 23.70 13.59 12.43
CA ARG A 152 23.43 14.83 11.67
C ARG A 152 24.39 15.95 12.05
N ASP A 153 24.68 16.15 13.33
CA ASP A 153 25.62 17.17 13.80
C ASP A 153 27.05 16.91 13.33
N LEU A 154 27.50 15.66 13.37
CA LEU A 154 28.81 15.24 12.86
C LEU A 154 28.91 15.51 11.36
N CYS A 155 27.92 15.05 10.58
CA CYS A 155 27.89 15.25 9.14
C CYS A 155 27.77 16.73 8.76
N ASN A 156 27.01 17.54 9.51
CA ASN A 156 26.95 18.99 9.30
C ASN A 156 28.30 19.68 9.52
N ARG A 157 29.07 19.25 10.53
CA ARG A 157 30.44 19.77 10.75
C ARG A 157 31.36 19.39 9.59
N PHE A 158 31.36 18.12 9.19
CA PHE A 158 32.16 17.66 8.04
C PHE A 158 31.80 18.40 6.75
N ALA A 159 30.50 18.59 6.47
CA ALA A 159 30.04 19.30 5.29
C ALA A 159 30.42 20.80 5.33
N SER A 160 30.27 21.46 6.48
CA SER A 160 30.68 22.86 6.66
C SER A 160 32.19 23.05 6.49
N ASP A 161 33.00 22.18 7.09
CA ASP A 161 34.46 22.27 7.03
C ASP A 161 34.98 21.98 5.62
N ALA A 162 34.41 20.98 4.94
CA ALA A 162 34.70 20.70 3.55
C ALA A 162 34.34 21.89 2.66
N ARG A 163 33.15 22.48 2.85
CA ARG A 163 32.70 23.64 2.04
C ARG A 163 33.60 24.86 2.23
N LYS A 164 33.96 25.20 3.47
CA LYS A 164 34.90 26.30 3.75
C LYS A 164 36.25 26.09 3.10
N THR A 165 36.73 24.84 3.07
CA THR A 165 38.02 24.50 2.45
C THR A 165 37.94 24.66 0.93
N LEU A 166 36.85 24.21 0.30
CA LEU A 166 36.62 24.36 -1.14
C LEU A 166 36.44 25.82 -1.56
N ASP A 167 35.69 26.62 -0.79
CA ASP A 167 35.47 28.05 -1.10
C ASP A 167 36.75 28.90 -0.96
N GLN A 168 37.75 28.43 -0.20
CA GLN A 168 39.05 29.11 -0.05
C GLN A 168 40.04 28.78 -1.18
N ILE A 169 39.78 27.74 -1.97
CA ILE A 169 40.66 27.28 -3.04
C ILE A 169 40.18 27.88 -4.36
N ASN A 170 40.99 28.77 -4.93
CA ASN A 170 40.66 29.46 -6.17
C ASN A 170 40.98 28.57 -7.38
N PRO A 171 40.02 28.24 -8.27
CA PRO A 171 40.23 27.30 -9.38
C PRO A 171 41.26 27.76 -10.44
N ASP A 172 41.53 29.06 -10.55
CA ASP A 172 42.39 29.66 -11.58
C ASP A 172 43.89 29.75 -11.20
N VAL A 173 44.28 29.34 -10.00
CA VAL A 173 45.68 29.42 -9.52
C VAL A 173 46.32 28.03 -9.47
N LYS A 174 47.60 27.92 -9.87
CA LYS A 174 48.40 26.70 -9.70
C LYS A 174 48.40 26.30 -8.22
N LYS A 175 47.76 25.17 -7.91
CA LYS A 175 47.59 24.65 -6.55
C LYS A 175 48.96 24.19 -6.02
N ASP A 176 49.27 24.57 -4.77
CA ASP A 176 50.38 23.94 -4.05
C ASP A 176 50.01 22.51 -3.65
N LYS A 177 51.00 21.61 -3.51
CA LYS A 177 50.78 20.20 -3.11
C LYS A 177 49.93 20.07 -1.83
N LYS A 178 50.07 21.04 -0.91
CA LYS A 178 49.31 21.12 0.34
C LYS A 178 47.86 21.57 0.15
N GLN A 179 47.57 22.35 -0.90
CA GLN A 179 46.21 22.74 -1.27
C GLN A 179 45.50 21.61 -2.00
N GLU A 180 46.21 20.83 -2.84
CA GLU A 180 45.65 19.62 -3.48
C GLU A 180 45.28 18.55 -2.44
N GLU A 181 46.13 18.30 -1.43
CA GLU A 181 45.82 17.36 -0.34
C GLU A 181 44.60 17.82 0.49
N ALA A 182 44.50 19.12 0.78
CA ALA A 182 43.35 19.67 1.52
C ALA A 182 42.04 19.59 0.72
N GLU A 183 42.11 19.75 -0.59
CA GLU A 183 40.97 19.61 -1.50
C GLU A 183 40.48 18.16 -1.56
N GLN A 184 41.39 17.20 -1.69
CA GLN A 184 41.07 15.77 -1.70
C GLN A 184 40.43 15.33 -0.39
N GLU A 185 40.94 15.80 0.75
CA GLU A 185 40.35 15.54 2.07
C GLU A 185 38.95 16.16 2.22
N ALA A 186 38.71 17.33 1.62
CA ALA A 186 37.37 17.93 1.58
C ALA A 186 36.38 17.07 0.77
N TYR A 187 36.79 16.53 -0.38
CA TYR A 187 35.96 15.60 -1.15
C TYR A 187 35.71 14.28 -0.41
N ARG A 188 36.73 13.72 0.28
CA ARG A 188 36.57 12.54 1.14
C ARG A 188 35.54 12.77 2.25
N LYS A 189 35.58 13.95 2.90
CA LYS A 189 34.58 14.32 3.92
C LYS A 189 33.17 14.47 3.34
N LEU A 190 33.02 15.03 2.15
CA LEU A 190 31.71 15.09 1.47
C LEU A 190 31.19 13.70 1.09
N TRP A 191 32.09 12.78 0.70
CA TRP A 191 31.75 11.38 0.48
C TRP A 191 31.25 10.71 1.77
N LEU A 192 31.94 10.91 2.91
CA LEU A 192 31.50 10.42 4.22
C LEU A 192 30.14 10.98 4.62
N VAL A 193 29.88 12.27 4.38
CA VAL A 193 28.56 12.87 4.62
C VAL A 193 27.48 12.20 3.77
N GLY A 194 27.81 11.81 2.54
CA GLY A 194 26.92 11.05 1.65
C GLY A 194 26.57 9.67 2.19
N LYS A 195 27.54 8.95 2.78
CA LYS A 195 27.29 7.64 3.42
C LYS A 195 26.66 7.75 4.80
N GLY A 196 26.67 8.92 5.43
CA GLY A 196 26.17 9.11 6.79
C GLY A 196 24.79 9.77 6.88
N THR A 197 24.60 10.90 6.20
CA THR A 197 23.32 11.62 6.09
C THR A 197 23.14 12.10 4.66
N PRO A 198 22.61 11.26 3.75
CA PRO A 198 22.54 11.60 2.34
C PRO A 198 21.68 12.85 2.06
N GLN A 199 20.64 13.05 2.88
CA GLN A 199 19.72 14.18 2.79
C GLN A 199 20.29 15.53 3.27
N ASN A 200 21.57 15.61 3.61
CA ASN A 200 22.19 16.84 4.10
C ASN A 200 22.09 18.00 3.09
N LYS A 201 21.53 19.15 3.52
CA LYS A 201 21.34 20.33 2.65
C LYS A 201 22.63 20.88 2.06
N ILE A 202 23.74 20.84 2.79
CA ILE A 202 25.05 21.32 2.31
C ILE A 202 25.58 20.36 1.23
N LEU A 203 25.44 19.05 1.44
CA LEU A 203 25.82 18.04 0.45
C LEU A 203 24.97 18.15 -0.83
N LYS A 204 23.65 18.27 -0.71
CA LYS A 204 22.74 18.44 -1.86
C LYS A 204 23.16 19.65 -2.72
N ARG A 205 23.39 20.80 -2.10
CA ARG A 205 23.90 22.01 -2.80
C ARG A 205 25.28 21.80 -3.40
N ALA A 206 26.18 21.07 -2.75
CA ALA A 206 27.51 20.78 -3.28
C ALA A 206 27.44 19.84 -4.51
N LYS A 207 26.50 18.90 -4.55
CA LYS A 207 26.28 17.98 -5.68
C LYS A 207 25.60 18.63 -6.90
N GLU A 208 25.06 19.85 -6.76
CA GLU A 208 24.56 20.63 -7.91
C GLU A 208 25.69 21.03 -8.86
N ASP A 209 26.92 21.14 -8.34
CA ASP A 209 28.13 21.38 -9.13
C ASP A 209 28.63 20.05 -9.77
N PRO A 210 28.71 19.95 -11.11
CA PRO A 210 29.18 18.75 -11.80
C PRO A 210 30.60 18.33 -11.41
N ASP A 211 31.50 19.27 -11.15
CA ASP A 211 32.91 18.97 -10.86
C ASP A 211 33.08 18.35 -9.47
N ILE A 212 32.36 18.90 -8.48
CA ILE A 212 32.32 18.37 -7.11
C ILE A 212 31.68 16.98 -7.11
N ARG A 213 30.60 16.77 -7.88
CA ARG A 213 29.95 15.46 -8.00
C ARG A 213 30.91 14.41 -8.56
N VAL A 214 31.60 14.71 -9.66
CA VAL A 214 32.60 13.79 -10.25
C VAL A 214 33.75 13.52 -9.26
N ALA A 215 34.17 14.52 -8.49
CA ALA A 215 35.21 14.34 -7.48
C ALA A 215 34.77 13.41 -6.33
N ILE A 216 33.51 13.51 -5.88
CA ILE A 216 32.94 12.59 -4.87
C ILE A 216 32.81 11.17 -5.45
N ASP A 217 32.33 11.02 -6.68
CA ASP A 217 32.14 9.71 -7.32
C ASP A 217 33.48 8.97 -7.53
N LYS A 218 34.60 9.71 -7.71
CA LYS A 218 35.96 9.12 -7.75
C LYS A 218 36.33 8.43 -6.45
N TRP A 219 35.89 8.95 -5.30
CA TRP A 219 36.13 8.30 -4.00
C TRP A 219 35.29 7.03 -3.83
N ASP A 220 34.06 6.99 -4.37
CA ASP A 220 33.30 5.74 -4.46
C ASP A 220 34.07 4.69 -5.27
N LEU A 221 34.60 5.04 -6.45
CA LEU A 221 35.43 4.13 -7.25
C LEU A 221 36.70 3.67 -6.51
N HIS A 222 37.40 4.59 -5.83
CA HIS A 222 38.62 4.29 -5.09
C HIS A 222 38.38 3.26 -3.98
N TYR A 223 37.29 3.43 -3.22
CA TYR A 223 36.93 2.54 -2.12
C TYR A 223 36.22 1.25 -2.56
N HIS A 224 35.88 1.11 -3.84
CA HIS A 224 35.41 -0.15 -4.42
C HIS A 224 36.55 -1.11 -4.78
N ALA A 225 37.79 -0.62 -4.93
CA ALA A 225 38.94 -1.48 -5.20
C ALA A 225 39.30 -2.33 -3.95
N GLU A 226 39.54 -3.63 -4.13
CA GLU A 226 39.82 -4.56 -3.02
C GLU A 226 41.02 -4.15 -2.15
N GLN A 227 42.02 -3.49 -2.74
CA GLN A 227 43.23 -3.04 -2.05
C GLN A 227 42.95 -1.95 -1.01
N ASN A 228 41.85 -1.20 -1.15
CA ASN A 228 41.51 -0.04 -0.31
C ASN A 228 40.39 -0.33 0.69
N LYS A 229 40.07 -1.62 0.92
CA LYS A 229 38.97 -2.04 1.78
C LYS A 229 39.21 -1.67 3.26
N GLU A 230 40.45 -1.77 3.73
CA GLU A 230 40.82 -1.39 5.10
C GLU A 230 40.67 0.13 5.31
N GLU A 231 41.19 0.95 4.40
CA GLU A 231 41.05 2.42 4.45
C GLU A 231 39.58 2.85 4.38
N ARG A 232 38.75 2.16 3.59
CA ARG A 232 37.30 2.39 3.55
C ARG A 232 36.67 2.13 4.91
N SER A 233 37.02 1.00 5.54
CA SER A 233 36.46 0.62 6.84
C SER A 233 36.85 1.62 7.93
N GLU A 234 38.10 2.09 7.92
CA GLU A 234 38.58 3.10 8.86
C GLU A 234 37.87 4.44 8.66
N ALA A 235 37.70 4.88 7.41
CA ALA A 235 36.96 6.10 7.10
C ALA A 235 35.49 6.02 7.55
N LEU A 236 34.82 4.89 7.28
CA LEU A 236 33.42 4.70 7.67
C LEU A 236 33.25 4.61 9.19
N ALA A 237 34.23 4.08 9.93
CA ALA A 237 34.21 4.01 11.39
C ALA A 237 34.15 5.39 12.09
N GLU A 238 34.44 6.48 11.37
CA GLU A 238 34.28 7.84 11.89
C GLU A 238 32.81 8.21 12.12
N LEU A 239 31.89 7.64 11.34
CA LEU A 239 30.44 7.86 11.43
C LEU A 239 29.83 7.04 12.57
N TYR A 240 28.63 7.39 13.03
CA TYR A 240 27.86 6.55 13.95
C TYR A 240 27.00 5.54 13.18
N ILE A 241 26.44 5.97 12.04
CA ILE A 241 25.55 5.19 11.18
C ILE A 241 26.04 5.29 9.74
N ILE A 242 26.06 4.16 9.05
CA ILE A 242 26.30 4.05 7.61
C ILE A 242 24.95 3.78 6.95
N VAL A 243 24.66 4.53 5.90
CA VAL A 243 23.41 4.49 5.14
C VAL A 243 23.72 4.04 3.72
N ASP A 244 23.07 2.95 3.27
CA ASP A 244 23.01 2.58 1.87
C ASP A 244 21.66 3.00 1.28
N GLU A 245 21.67 4.09 0.49
CA GLU A 245 20.47 4.58 -0.21
C GLU A 245 19.89 3.57 -1.21
N ARG A 246 20.73 2.73 -1.83
CA ARG A 246 20.27 1.77 -2.84
C ARG A 246 19.68 0.53 -2.19
N GLY A 247 20.31 0.05 -1.14
CA GLY A 247 19.84 -1.10 -0.35
C GLY A 247 18.70 -0.78 0.61
N ASN A 248 18.50 0.50 0.96
CA ASN A 248 17.69 0.93 2.11
C ASN A 248 18.14 0.25 3.42
N GLU A 249 19.43 -0.04 3.54
CA GLU A 249 20.05 -0.70 4.70
C GLU A 249 20.85 0.30 5.54
N TYR A 250 20.95 -0.01 6.83
CA TYR A 250 21.68 0.79 7.81
C TYR A 250 22.55 -0.13 8.63
N GLU A 251 23.78 0.30 8.84
CA GLU A 251 24.74 -0.39 9.68
C GLU A 251 25.27 0.60 10.72
N LEU A 252 25.31 0.18 11.98
CA LEU A 252 25.98 0.96 13.01
C LEU A 252 27.45 0.58 13.05
N THR A 253 28.28 1.60 13.20
CA THR A 253 29.70 1.40 13.49
C THR A 253 29.89 1.08 14.97
N ASP A 254 31.08 0.63 15.37
CA ASP A 254 31.44 0.44 16.79
C ASP A 254 31.19 1.71 17.62
N LYS A 255 31.46 2.88 17.02
CA LYS A 255 31.19 4.19 17.62
C LYS A 255 29.68 4.44 17.79
N GLY A 256 28.87 4.01 16.82
CA GLY A 256 27.41 3.98 16.90
C GLY A 256 26.89 3.10 18.02
N ILE A 257 27.42 1.88 18.14
CA ILE A 257 27.03 0.90 19.16
C ILE A 257 27.40 1.40 20.57
N ALA A 258 28.61 1.94 20.76
CA ALA A 258 29.03 2.50 22.05
C ALA A 258 28.15 3.70 22.47
N ALA A 259 27.78 4.55 21.49
CA ALA A 259 26.86 5.66 21.72
C ALA A 259 25.46 5.16 22.12
N TRP A 260 24.93 4.15 21.41
CA TRP A 260 23.64 3.52 21.71
C TRP A 260 23.55 3.01 23.16
N GLN A 261 24.57 2.28 23.62
CA GLN A 261 24.63 1.75 24.99
C GLN A 261 24.57 2.85 26.05
N THR A 262 25.21 3.99 25.77
CA THR A 262 25.23 5.13 26.69
C THR A 262 23.86 5.81 26.79
N TYR A 263 23.16 5.95 25.66
CA TYR A 263 21.94 6.76 25.57
C TYR A 263 20.66 6.02 25.94
N THR A 264 20.65 4.70 25.81
CA THR A 264 19.53 3.86 26.27
C THR A 264 19.55 3.59 27.77
N GLY A 265 20.48 4.19 28.53
CA GLY A 265 20.58 4.00 29.98
C GLY A 265 20.87 2.56 30.39
N GLY A 266 21.47 1.76 29.50
CA GLY A 266 21.71 0.32 29.70
C GLY A 266 20.55 -0.59 29.32
N ILE A 267 19.44 -0.06 28.79
CA ILE A 267 18.33 -0.87 28.23
C ILE A 267 18.76 -1.49 26.88
N GLY A 268 19.57 -0.75 26.12
CA GLY A 268 20.09 -1.21 24.85
C GLY A 268 21.51 -1.73 24.96
N THR A 269 21.72 -2.98 24.56
CA THR A 269 23.03 -3.64 24.56
C THR A 269 23.56 -3.76 23.12
N ALA A 270 24.84 -4.09 22.95
CA ALA A 270 25.36 -4.44 21.62
C ALA A 270 24.56 -5.61 20.97
N GLU A 271 23.88 -6.40 21.81
CA GLU A 271 23.09 -7.56 21.40
C GLU A 271 21.74 -7.17 20.76
N ASP A 272 21.31 -5.91 20.83
CA ASP A 272 20.12 -5.43 20.10
C ASP A 272 20.31 -5.45 18.57
N PHE A 273 21.57 -5.49 18.11
CA PHE A 273 21.94 -5.46 16.70
C PHE A 273 22.47 -6.79 16.18
N ILE A 274 22.64 -7.78 17.05
CA ILE A 274 23.24 -9.07 16.71
C ILE A 274 22.20 -10.17 16.93
N MET A 275 21.95 -10.98 15.89
CA MET A 275 21.07 -12.14 16.03
C MET A 275 21.73 -13.21 16.91
N MET A 276 20.93 -13.82 17.79
CA MET A 276 21.39 -14.92 18.62
C MET A 276 21.54 -16.20 17.79
N ASP A 277 22.64 -16.93 17.96
CA ASP A 277 22.77 -18.28 17.42
C ASP A 277 22.05 -19.28 18.33
N LEU A 278 20.78 -19.52 18.02
CA LEU A 278 19.94 -20.49 18.72
C LEU A 278 20.56 -21.89 18.76
N SER A 279 21.29 -22.29 17.70
CA SER A 279 21.88 -23.64 17.62
C SER A 279 22.96 -23.81 18.68
N HIS A 280 23.84 -22.81 18.80
CA HIS A 280 24.91 -22.81 19.78
C HIS A 280 24.38 -22.73 21.22
N GLU A 281 23.36 -21.90 21.49
CA GLU A 281 22.76 -21.81 22.82
C GLU A 281 21.99 -23.09 23.21
N TYR A 282 21.33 -23.76 22.26
CA TYR A 282 20.68 -25.04 22.54
C TYR A 282 21.69 -26.14 22.85
N ILE A 283 22.82 -26.19 22.14
CA ILE A 283 23.90 -27.14 22.44
C ILE A 283 24.43 -26.95 23.87
N LYS A 284 24.67 -25.70 24.30
CA LYS A 284 25.09 -25.40 25.68
C LYS A 284 24.09 -25.87 26.73
N ILE A 285 22.79 -25.78 26.44
CA ILE A 285 21.73 -26.25 27.35
C ILE A 285 21.70 -27.78 27.39
N ASP A 286 21.85 -28.43 26.23
CA ASP A 286 21.81 -29.89 26.12
C ASP A 286 23.04 -30.56 26.75
N GLU A 287 24.21 -29.93 26.65
CA GLU A 287 25.46 -30.37 27.28
C GLU A 287 25.52 -30.13 28.80
N ASN A 288 24.61 -29.34 29.36
CA ASN A 288 24.60 -29.04 30.78
C ASN A 288 23.99 -30.20 31.58
N SER A 289 24.85 -30.98 32.25
CA SER A 289 24.48 -32.14 33.06
C SER A 289 23.76 -31.82 34.37
N ASP A 290 23.71 -30.55 34.77
CA ASP A 290 23.09 -30.11 36.04
C ASP A 290 21.59 -29.76 35.91
N LEU A 291 21.04 -29.78 34.70
CA LEU A 291 19.64 -29.45 34.42
C LEU A 291 18.82 -30.70 34.10
N ASP A 292 17.65 -30.83 34.72
CA ASP A 292 16.66 -31.84 34.36
C ASP A 292 16.03 -31.54 32.99
N GLU A 293 15.45 -32.54 32.32
CA GLU A 293 14.89 -32.41 30.96
C GLU A 293 13.75 -31.37 30.91
N GLU A 294 12.95 -31.27 31.97
CA GLU A 294 11.90 -30.25 32.09
C GLU A 294 12.50 -28.83 32.22
N ALA A 295 13.60 -28.68 32.95
CA ALA A 295 14.33 -27.42 33.10
C ALA A 295 15.05 -27.01 31.80
N LYS A 296 15.60 -27.98 31.05
CA LYS A 296 16.18 -27.74 29.71
C LYS A 296 15.13 -27.23 28.74
N MET A 297 13.95 -27.85 28.70
CA MET A 297 12.84 -27.43 27.83
C MET A 297 12.33 -26.03 28.19
N ALA A 298 12.14 -25.73 29.48
CA ALA A 298 11.77 -24.39 29.93
C ALA A 298 12.80 -23.33 29.52
N ARG A 299 14.09 -23.64 29.65
CA ARG A 299 15.19 -22.72 29.28
C ARG A 299 15.29 -22.50 27.77
N LYS A 300 15.09 -23.55 26.95
CA LYS A 300 14.98 -23.43 25.49
C LYS A 300 13.81 -22.54 25.07
N LEU A 301 12.66 -22.69 25.73
CA LEU A 301 11.48 -21.86 25.46
C LEU A 301 11.72 -20.39 25.84
N ALA A 302 12.36 -20.13 26.98
CA ALA A 302 12.75 -18.79 27.39
C ALA A 302 13.74 -18.12 26.41
N ILE A 303 14.75 -18.86 25.94
CA ILE A 303 15.69 -18.36 24.92
C ILE A 303 14.97 -18.05 23.61
N ARG A 304 14.01 -18.89 23.20
CA ARG A 304 13.22 -18.65 21.99
C ARG A 304 12.38 -17.38 22.09
N GLU A 305 11.71 -17.16 23.21
CA GLU A 305 10.97 -15.92 23.46
C GLU A 305 11.87 -14.69 23.48
N GLU A 306 13.07 -14.82 24.05
CA GLU A 306 14.06 -13.75 24.07
C GLU A 306 14.57 -13.42 22.66
N ASP A 307 14.91 -14.43 21.85
CA ASP A 307 15.31 -14.26 20.45
C ASP A 307 14.20 -13.59 19.61
N GLN A 308 12.94 -13.98 19.82
CA GLN A 308 11.81 -13.33 19.14
C GLN A 308 11.71 -11.84 19.51
N LYS A 309 11.80 -11.50 20.81
CA LYS A 309 11.81 -10.10 21.27
C LYS A 309 13.00 -9.33 20.71
N ARG A 310 14.19 -9.94 20.63
CA ARG A 310 15.39 -9.33 20.04
C ARG A 310 15.18 -9.03 18.56
N LYS A 311 14.60 -9.96 17.79
CA LYS A 311 14.27 -9.77 16.36
C LYS A 311 13.26 -8.64 16.15
N GLU A 312 12.18 -8.62 16.93
CA GLU A 312 11.18 -7.55 16.89
C GLU A 312 11.80 -6.18 17.23
N ARG A 313 12.65 -6.12 18.25
CA ARG A 313 13.38 -4.91 18.63
C ARG A 313 14.31 -4.44 17.51
N ALA A 314 15.12 -5.33 16.94
CA ALA A 314 16.03 -5.02 15.83
C ALA A 314 15.27 -4.50 14.60
N HIS A 315 14.11 -5.11 14.28
CA HIS A 315 13.25 -4.65 13.21
C HIS A 315 12.68 -3.25 13.46
N ASN A 316 12.09 -3.02 14.64
CA ASN A 316 11.56 -1.71 15.03
C ASN A 316 12.65 -0.62 15.02
N LEU A 317 13.85 -0.96 15.50
CA LEU A 317 15.02 -0.09 15.49
C LEU A 317 15.44 0.29 14.06
N ARG A 318 15.47 -0.68 13.16
CA ARG A 318 15.75 -0.46 11.74
C ARG A 318 14.70 0.45 11.08
N GLN A 319 13.41 0.23 11.36
CA GLN A 319 12.34 1.08 10.81
C GLN A 319 12.38 2.51 11.39
N LEU A 320 12.72 2.69 12.68
CA LEU A 320 12.92 4.02 13.26
C LEU A 320 14.11 4.75 12.62
N LEU A 321 15.25 4.08 12.45
CA LEU A 321 16.40 4.65 11.75
C LEU A 321 16.03 5.07 10.33
N ARG A 322 15.28 4.23 9.60
CA ARG A 322 14.73 4.56 8.28
C ARG A 322 13.83 5.79 8.30
N ALA A 323 12.87 5.83 9.23
CA ALA A 323 11.95 6.96 9.38
C ALA A 323 12.69 8.27 9.69
N HIS A 324 13.78 8.22 10.46
CA HIS A 324 14.57 9.39 10.80
C HIS A 324 15.57 9.82 9.72
N LEU A 325 16.18 8.89 8.99
CA LEU A 325 17.29 9.19 8.05
C LEU A 325 16.81 9.42 6.61
N LEU A 326 15.81 8.67 6.14
CA LEU A 326 15.36 8.72 4.74
C LEU A 326 14.05 9.49 4.56
N MET A 327 13.13 9.41 5.53
CA MET A 327 11.80 10.02 5.39
C MET A 327 11.79 11.48 5.86
N GLU A 328 11.47 12.40 4.96
CA GLU A 328 11.36 13.85 5.19
C GLU A 328 9.90 14.30 5.31
N LYS A 329 9.63 15.07 6.38
CA LYS A 329 8.35 15.75 6.56
C LYS A 329 8.20 16.84 5.50
N ASP A 330 6.98 16.97 4.97
CA ASP A 330 6.58 17.89 3.89
C ASP A 330 7.16 17.53 2.50
N VAL A 331 7.83 16.38 2.37
CA VAL A 331 8.31 15.82 1.10
C VAL A 331 7.68 14.46 0.86
N ASP A 332 7.92 13.50 1.76
CA ASP A 332 7.42 12.13 1.62
C ASP A 332 6.07 11.93 2.31
N TYR A 333 5.80 12.73 3.35
CA TYR A 333 4.56 12.69 4.10
C TYR A 333 4.26 14.02 4.80
N ILE A 334 3.00 14.21 5.18
CA ILE A 334 2.53 15.30 6.02
C ILE A 334 1.82 14.76 7.25
N VAL A 335 1.79 15.57 8.31
CA VAL A 335 0.99 15.31 9.51
C VAL A 335 -0.27 16.15 9.43
N HIS A 336 -1.43 15.50 9.36
CA HIS A 336 -2.73 16.17 9.30
C HIS A 336 -3.70 15.50 10.27
N GLU A 337 -4.37 16.30 11.12
CA GLU A 337 -5.32 15.80 12.14
C GLU A 337 -4.75 14.66 13.03
N GLY A 338 -3.46 14.72 13.35
CA GLY A 338 -2.82 13.66 14.13
C GLY A 338 -2.72 12.33 13.38
N LYS A 339 -2.64 12.35 12.05
CA LYS A 339 -2.37 11.17 11.20
C LYS A 339 -1.29 11.49 10.16
N ILE A 340 -0.55 10.46 9.77
CA ILE A 340 0.43 10.54 8.68
C ILE A 340 -0.28 10.32 7.35
N ILE A 341 -0.14 11.27 6.43
CA ILE A 341 -0.64 11.15 5.06
C ILE A 341 0.56 11.15 4.11
N ILE A 342 0.64 10.13 3.26
CA ILE A 342 1.72 9.97 2.28
C ILE A 342 1.54 10.98 1.15
N ILE A 343 2.63 11.59 0.71
CA ILE A 343 2.67 12.39 -0.51
C ILE A 343 3.20 11.52 -1.64
N ASP A 344 2.52 11.54 -2.78
CA ASP A 344 3.01 10.89 -3.99
C ASP A 344 4.24 11.64 -4.55
N GLU A 345 5.37 10.95 -4.70
CA GLU A 345 6.63 11.52 -5.20
C GLU A 345 6.50 12.17 -6.59
N ASN A 346 5.64 11.63 -7.46
CA ASN A 346 5.50 12.12 -8.84
C ASN A 346 4.53 13.29 -8.93
N THR A 347 3.45 13.26 -8.16
CA THR A 347 2.35 14.23 -8.30
C THR A 347 2.28 15.27 -7.18
N GLY A 348 3.00 15.06 -6.07
CA GLY A 348 2.95 15.91 -4.88
C GLY A 348 1.58 15.90 -4.18
N ARG A 349 0.68 14.98 -4.54
CA ARG A 349 -0.68 14.94 -3.99
C ARG A 349 -0.72 14.10 -2.71
N PRO A 350 -1.46 14.52 -1.67
CA PRO A 350 -1.70 13.70 -0.50
C PRO A 350 -2.58 12.50 -0.87
N GLN A 351 -2.18 11.30 -0.42
CA GLN A 351 -2.89 10.04 -0.64
C GLN A 351 -3.49 9.54 0.68
N PRO A 352 -4.66 10.06 1.09
CA PRO A 352 -5.33 9.60 2.30
C PRO A 352 -5.71 8.12 2.16
N GLY A 353 -5.45 7.33 3.20
CA GLY A 353 -5.72 5.88 3.23
C GLY A 353 -4.55 4.99 2.80
N ARG A 354 -3.52 5.54 2.13
CA ARG A 354 -2.30 4.79 1.82
C ARG A 354 -1.38 4.76 3.06
N ARG A 355 -0.77 3.60 3.33
CA ARG A 355 0.22 3.41 4.40
C ARG A 355 1.54 2.87 3.84
N PHE A 356 2.63 3.14 4.56
CA PHE A 356 3.90 2.49 4.29
C PHE A 356 3.87 1.07 4.88
N SER A 357 4.44 0.11 4.16
CA SER A 357 4.50 -1.30 4.59
C SER A 357 5.63 -1.56 5.59
N ASP A 358 5.65 -2.78 6.15
CA ASP A 358 6.77 -3.32 6.94
C ASP A 358 7.07 -2.54 8.24
N GLY A 359 6.02 -2.00 8.87
CA GLY A 359 6.15 -1.21 10.10
C GLY A 359 6.67 0.23 9.92
N LEU A 360 7.04 0.65 8.71
CA LEU A 360 7.60 1.99 8.47
C LEU A 360 6.60 3.11 8.79
N HIS A 361 5.31 2.90 8.52
CA HIS A 361 4.29 3.92 8.81
C HIS A 361 4.22 4.20 10.31
N GLN A 362 4.24 3.14 11.12
CA GLN A 362 4.25 3.22 12.57
C GLN A 362 5.53 3.84 13.12
N ALA A 363 6.67 3.55 12.50
CA ALA A 363 7.94 4.21 12.85
C ALA A 363 7.89 5.72 12.56
N ILE A 364 7.20 6.17 11.51
CA ILE A 364 6.99 7.59 11.22
C ILE A 364 6.00 8.22 12.21
N GLU A 365 4.90 7.54 12.54
CA GLU A 365 3.97 7.96 13.59
C GLU A 365 4.70 8.14 14.92
N ALA A 366 5.53 7.17 15.30
CA ALA A 366 6.38 7.22 16.48
C ALA A 366 7.35 8.42 16.41
N LYS A 367 8.10 8.59 15.31
CA LYS A 367 9.01 9.72 15.09
C LYS A 367 8.32 11.07 15.33
N GLU A 368 7.15 11.27 14.75
CA GLU A 368 6.40 12.54 14.84
C GLU A 368 5.62 12.69 16.15
N GLY A 369 5.56 11.64 17.00
CA GLY A 369 4.82 11.65 18.26
C GLY A 369 3.31 11.59 18.08
N VAL A 370 2.87 10.95 17.00
CA VAL A 370 1.47 10.68 16.67
C VAL A 370 1.06 9.34 17.29
N GLU A 371 -0.24 9.16 17.56
CA GLU A 371 -0.79 7.89 18.02
C GLU A 371 -0.47 6.78 17.02
N ILE A 372 0.26 5.76 17.49
CA ILE A 372 0.73 4.68 16.63
C ILE A 372 -0.42 3.72 16.37
N GLN A 373 -0.75 3.54 15.09
CA GLN A 373 -1.85 2.69 14.69
C GLN A 373 -1.37 1.25 14.59
N LYS A 374 -2.18 0.32 15.10
CA LYS A 374 -1.90 -1.11 15.00
C LYS A 374 -1.67 -1.52 13.55
N GLU A 375 -0.68 -2.37 13.35
CA GLU A 375 -0.44 -2.95 12.03
C GLU A 375 -1.63 -3.78 11.61
N THR A 376 -2.03 -3.63 10.36
CA THR A 376 -3.13 -4.39 9.76
C THR A 376 -2.53 -5.43 8.82
N GLN A 377 -2.79 -6.71 9.07
CA GLN A 377 -2.40 -7.78 8.16
C GLN A 377 -3.60 -8.15 7.28
N THR A 378 -3.33 -8.49 6.03
CA THR A 378 -4.33 -9.08 5.13
C THR A 378 -4.66 -10.50 5.57
N TYR A 379 -5.90 -10.73 5.97
CA TYR A 379 -6.41 -12.06 6.35
C TYR A 379 -6.91 -12.85 5.14
N ALA A 380 -7.60 -12.17 4.23
CA ALA A 380 -8.22 -12.80 3.08
C ALA A 380 -8.26 -11.86 1.87
N THR A 381 -8.11 -12.42 0.68
CA THR A 381 -8.14 -11.67 -0.58
C THR A 381 -8.78 -12.50 -1.69
N ILE A 382 -9.59 -11.85 -2.53
CA ILE A 382 -10.12 -12.44 -3.77
C ILE A 382 -10.28 -11.35 -4.83
N THR A 383 -10.00 -11.68 -6.09
CA THR A 383 -10.33 -10.80 -7.22
C THR A 383 -11.79 -11.02 -7.63
N LEU A 384 -12.48 -9.97 -8.09
CA LEU A 384 -13.85 -10.11 -8.61
C LEU A 384 -13.92 -11.14 -9.76
N GLN A 385 -12.88 -11.20 -10.59
CA GLN A 385 -12.71 -12.23 -11.62
C GLN A 385 -12.85 -13.65 -11.05
N ASN A 386 -12.06 -13.98 -10.02
CA ASN A 386 -12.08 -15.31 -9.41
C ASN A 386 -13.38 -15.54 -8.65
N TYR A 387 -13.92 -14.53 -8.00
CA TYR A 387 -15.20 -14.61 -7.30
C TYR A 387 -16.35 -15.03 -8.23
N PHE A 388 -16.54 -14.31 -9.35
CA PHE A 388 -17.64 -14.61 -10.26
C PHE A 388 -17.46 -15.91 -11.06
N ARG A 389 -16.21 -16.38 -11.23
CA ARG A 389 -15.93 -17.70 -11.83
C ARG A 389 -16.37 -18.88 -10.96
N MET A 390 -16.69 -18.67 -9.68
CA MET A 390 -17.22 -19.72 -8.81
C MET A 390 -18.70 -20.04 -9.08
N TYR A 391 -19.43 -19.17 -9.79
CA TYR A 391 -20.83 -19.41 -10.10
C TYR A 391 -21.00 -20.51 -11.16
N ASP A 392 -21.90 -21.46 -10.91
CA ASP A 392 -22.24 -22.51 -11.89
C ASP A 392 -22.72 -21.91 -13.23
N LYS A 393 -23.46 -20.80 -13.14
CA LYS A 393 -23.97 -20.02 -14.28
C LYS A 393 -23.75 -18.54 -14.03
N LEU A 394 -23.16 -17.88 -15.01
CA LEU A 394 -22.93 -16.43 -14.99
C LEU A 394 -23.56 -15.79 -16.23
N SER A 395 -24.15 -14.62 -16.05
CA SER A 395 -24.68 -13.81 -17.15
C SER A 395 -24.59 -12.33 -16.81
N GLY A 396 -24.73 -11.47 -17.81
CA GLY A 396 -24.66 -10.03 -17.59
C GLY A 396 -25.45 -9.24 -18.63
N MET A 397 -25.76 -8.00 -18.27
CA MET A 397 -26.44 -7.04 -19.13
C MET A 397 -25.72 -5.69 -19.07
N THR A 398 -25.60 -5.05 -20.22
CA THR A 398 -25.01 -3.71 -20.38
C THR A 398 -25.41 -3.18 -21.77
N GLY A 399 -25.22 -1.88 -21.98
CA GLY A 399 -25.38 -1.23 -23.28
C GLY A 399 -24.13 -1.22 -24.16
N THR A 400 -22.99 -1.67 -23.65
CA THR A 400 -21.66 -1.46 -24.27
C THR A 400 -20.73 -2.67 -24.20
N ALA A 401 -21.25 -3.90 -24.19
CA ALA A 401 -20.44 -5.11 -24.05
C ALA A 401 -19.65 -5.51 -25.31
N SER A 402 -20.06 -5.07 -26.50
CA SER A 402 -19.46 -5.53 -27.76
C SER A 402 -17.98 -5.16 -27.91
N THR A 403 -17.51 -4.07 -27.29
CA THR A 403 -16.08 -3.72 -27.34
C THR A 403 -15.22 -4.69 -26.54
N GLU A 404 -15.73 -5.18 -25.39
CA GLU A 404 -15.01 -6.06 -24.46
C GLU A 404 -15.36 -7.56 -24.66
N ALA A 405 -16.00 -7.92 -25.78
CA ALA A 405 -16.50 -9.26 -26.02
C ALA A 405 -15.43 -10.35 -25.97
N GLN A 406 -14.21 -10.03 -26.41
CA GLN A 406 -13.08 -10.97 -26.36
C GLN A 406 -12.66 -11.25 -24.91
N GLU A 407 -12.57 -10.22 -24.07
CA GLU A 407 -12.17 -10.36 -22.66
C GLU A 407 -13.21 -11.17 -21.87
N PHE A 408 -14.50 -10.91 -22.09
CA PHE A 408 -15.60 -11.69 -21.49
C PHE A 408 -15.50 -13.18 -21.82
N LYS A 409 -15.18 -13.51 -23.07
CA LYS A 409 -15.06 -14.90 -23.53
C LYS A 409 -13.81 -15.59 -22.98
N GLU A 410 -12.69 -14.89 -22.89
CA GLU A 410 -11.44 -15.46 -22.41
C GLU A 410 -11.46 -15.72 -20.90
N ILE A 411 -11.89 -14.72 -20.11
CA ILE A 411 -11.84 -14.75 -18.65
C ILE A 411 -13.04 -15.49 -18.05
N TYR A 412 -14.25 -15.16 -18.50
CA TYR A 412 -15.51 -15.60 -17.87
C TYR A 412 -16.27 -16.65 -18.69
N LYS A 413 -15.80 -16.97 -19.91
CA LYS A 413 -16.51 -17.84 -20.86
C LYS A 413 -17.91 -17.33 -21.22
N LEU A 414 -18.08 -16.01 -21.24
CA LEU A 414 -19.33 -15.34 -21.61
C LEU A 414 -19.26 -14.91 -23.07
N ASP A 415 -20.25 -15.31 -23.87
CA ASP A 415 -20.44 -14.79 -25.22
C ASP A 415 -21.33 -13.54 -25.18
N VAL A 416 -20.97 -12.51 -25.95
CA VAL A 416 -21.75 -11.27 -26.07
C VAL A 416 -22.71 -11.37 -27.25
N LEU A 417 -24.00 -11.21 -26.96
CA LEU A 417 -25.05 -11.13 -27.97
C LEU A 417 -25.65 -9.73 -28.02
N GLU A 418 -25.62 -9.08 -29.19
CA GLU A 418 -26.31 -7.81 -29.43
C GLU A 418 -27.81 -8.05 -29.63
N ILE A 419 -28.63 -7.49 -28.74
CA ILE A 419 -30.09 -7.58 -28.84
C ILE A 419 -30.59 -6.41 -29.68
N PRO A 420 -31.39 -6.65 -30.74
CA PRO A 420 -31.98 -5.58 -31.53
C PRO A 420 -32.82 -4.62 -30.69
N THR A 421 -32.73 -3.32 -30.98
CA THR A 421 -33.55 -2.30 -30.31
C THR A 421 -35.03 -2.45 -30.67
N HIS A 422 -35.92 -2.19 -29.70
CA HIS A 422 -37.36 -2.22 -29.95
C HIS A 422 -37.78 -1.14 -30.96
N ARG A 423 -37.09 0.00 -30.95
CA ARG A 423 -37.28 1.10 -31.91
C ARG A 423 -35.97 1.46 -32.59
N PRO A 424 -35.97 1.77 -33.91
CA PRO A 424 -34.78 2.23 -34.61
C PRO A 424 -34.16 3.45 -33.93
N CYS A 425 -32.85 3.39 -33.65
CA CYS A 425 -32.11 4.51 -33.06
C CYS A 425 -32.07 5.70 -34.02
N ARG A 426 -32.55 6.86 -33.54
CA ARG A 426 -32.52 8.14 -34.28
C ARG A 426 -31.53 9.16 -33.68
N ARG A 427 -30.73 8.72 -32.70
CA ARG A 427 -29.69 9.56 -32.08
C ARG A 427 -28.66 9.92 -33.14
N LYS A 428 -28.43 11.22 -33.34
CA LYS A 428 -27.33 11.71 -34.18
C LYS A 428 -26.10 11.80 -33.29
N MET A 429 -25.04 11.10 -33.67
CA MET A 429 -23.71 11.29 -33.10
C MET A 429 -22.96 12.24 -34.01
N GLU A 430 -22.60 13.41 -33.49
CA GLU A 430 -21.68 14.32 -34.16
C GLU A 430 -20.24 13.86 -33.94
N HIS A 431 -19.30 14.38 -34.73
CA HIS A 431 -17.88 14.06 -34.58
C HIS A 431 -17.25 14.78 -33.38
N ASP A 432 -16.20 14.19 -32.81
CA ASP A 432 -15.44 14.81 -31.74
C ASP A 432 -14.77 16.12 -32.19
N GLU A 433 -14.89 17.17 -31.39
CA GLU A 433 -14.20 18.45 -31.59
C GLU A 433 -12.95 18.54 -30.71
N ILE A 434 -11.78 18.75 -31.33
CA ILE A 434 -10.48 18.78 -30.64
C ILE A 434 -9.96 20.23 -30.60
N TYR A 435 -9.54 20.67 -29.41
CA TYR A 435 -9.07 22.02 -29.14
C TYR A 435 -7.61 22.03 -28.66
N MET A 436 -6.83 23.08 -28.98
CA MET A 436 -5.42 23.19 -28.59
C MET A 436 -5.24 23.49 -27.09
N SER A 437 -6.21 24.18 -26.47
CA SER A 437 -6.17 24.51 -25.05
C SER A 437 -7.48 24.16 -24.34
N GLU A 438 -7.41 23.86 -23.04
CA GLU A 438 -8.61 23.64 -22.23
C GLU A 438 -9.53 24.86 -22.19
N ARG A 439 -8.95 26.06 -22.22
CA ARG A 439 -9.71 27.31 -22.18
C ARG A 439 -10.58 27.47 -23.42
N GLU A 440 -10.06 27.13 -24.59
CA GLU A 440 -10.84 27.13 -25.84
C GLU A 440 -11.92 26.07 -25.82
N LYS A 441 -11.60 24.85 -25.37
CA LYS A 441 -12.58 23.76 -25.18
C LYS A 441 -13.77 24.21 -24.32
N TYR A 442 -13.51 24.77 -23.13
CA TYR A 442 -14.59 25.22 -22.25
C TYR A 442 -15.36 26.42 -22.81
N HIS A 443 -14.70 27.31 -23.55
CA HIS A 443 -15.39 28.41 -24.21
C HIS A 443 -16.35 27.88 -25.31
N ALA A 444 -15.93 26.89 -26.08
CA ALA A 444 -16.78 26.23 -27.07
C ALA A 444 -17.96 25.49 -26.44
N ILE A 445 -17.71 24.68 -25.39
CA ILE A 445 -18.76 24.00 -24.62
C ILE A 445 -19.79 25.02 -24.10
N LEU A 446 -19.34 26.11 -23.47
CA LEU A 446 -20.25 27.13 -22.94
C LEU A 446 -21.07 27.83 -24.03
N LYS A 447 -20.48 28.03 -25.21
CA LYS A 447 -21.18 28.61 -26.36
C LYS A 447 -22.27 27.67 -26.85
N GLU A 448 -21.96 26.39 -27.02
CA GLU A 448 -22.91 25.37 -27.46
C GLU A 448 -24.02 25.15 -26.43
N VAL A 449 -23.69 25.05 -25.15
CA VAL A 449 -24.67 24.93 -24.06
C VAL A 449 -25.64 26.10 -24.07
N ARG A 450 -25.16 27.34 -24.25
CA ARG A 450 -26.04 28.53 -24.35
C ARG A 450 -26.95 28.47 -25.57
N GLU A 451 -26.42 28.05 -26.71
CA GLU A 451 -27.19 27.94 -27.95
C GLU A 451 -28.30 26.89 -27.84
N ILE A 452 -27.96 25.67 -27.40
CA ILE A 452 -28.90 24.56 -27.24
C ILE A 452 -29.92 24.87 -26.14
N HIS A 453 -29.49 25.47 -25.02
CA HIS A 453 -30.39 25.90 -23.95
C HIS A 453 -31.34 27.02 -24.42
N GLY A 454 -30.84 27.96 -25.24
CA GLY A 454 -31.67 29.00 -25.87
C GLY A 454 -32.75 28.44 -26.79
N GLN A 455 -32.57 27.23 -27.32
CA GLN A 455 -33.57 26.48 -28.09
C GLN A 455 -34.53 25.67 -27.20
N GLY A 456 -34.37 25.70 -25.88
CA GLY A 456 -35.20 24.95 -24.92
C GLY A 456 -34.92 23.45 -24.90
N ARG A 457 -33.81 22.98 -25.46
CA ARG A 457 -33.45 21.56 -25.50
C ARG A 457 -32.71 21.14 -24.22
N PRO A 458 -33.02 19.96 -23.64
CA PRO A 458 -32.28 19.45 -22.48
C PRO A 458 -30.88 19.01 -22.91
N ILE A 459 -29.91 19.20 -22.01
CA ILE A 459 -28.49 18.92 -22.19
C ILE A 459 -28.04 18.14 -20.95
N LEU A 460 -27.24 17.09 -21.17
CA LEU A 460 -26.55 16.35 -20.11
C LEU A 460 -25.06 16.65 -20.20
#